data_AF-A0A6N6S174-F1
#
_entry.id   AF-A0A6N6S174-F1
#
_cell.length_a   1.000
_cell.length_b   1.000
_cell.length_c   1.000
_cell.angle_alpha   90.00
_cell.angle_beta   90.00
_cell.angle_gamma   90.00
#
_symmetry.space_group_name_H-M   'P 1'
#
loop_
_entity.id
_entity.type
_entity.pdbx_description
1 polymer ?
#
loop_
_entity_poly.entity_id
_entity_poly.type
_entity_poly.pdbx_seq_one_letter_code
_entity_poly.pdbx_strand_id
1 'polypeptide(L)'
;MVSVYYDVNGKLGMTHYCAMDNQPHLTLEDSTDSEIDLVFANGTNLDPKKDHYMHDVSFEFKDGNSFVQEWTSYENGKEDEVATFTFSRAQK
;
A
#
# COMPACT_ATOMS: atom_id res chain seq x y z
N MET A 1 12.32 -1.72 -4.66
CA MET A 1 10.89 -2.01 -4.45
C MET A 1 10.09 -1.45 -5.60
N VAL A 2 8.98 -2.09 -5.94
CA VAL A 2 8.02 -1.60 -6.95
C VAL A 2 6.61 -2.02 -6.55
N SER A 3 5.65 -1.11 -6.67
CA SER A 3 4.22 -1.40 -6.50
C SER A 3 3.55 -1.36 -7.87
N VAL A 4 2.85 -2.42 -8.24
CA VAL A 4 2.13 -2.54 -9.51
C VAL A 4 0.64 -2.51 -9.22
N TYR A 5 -0.06 -1.55 -9.81
CA TYR A 5 -1.51 -1.37 -9.68
C TYR A 5 -2.21 -1.98 -10.90
N TYR A 6 -3.35 -2.63 -10.68
CA TYR A 6 -4.11 -3.29 -11.74
C TYR A 6 -5.61 -3.34 -11.42
N ASP A 7 -6.42 -3.54 -12.45
CA ASP A 7 -7.84 -3.80 -12.30
C ASP A 7 -8.11 -5.27 -11.96
N VAL A 8 -9.00 -5.50 -10.99
CA VAL A 8 -9.54 -6.80 -10.64
C VAL A 8 -11.07 -6.71 -10.72
N ASN A 9 -11.61 -6.95 -11.91
CA ASN A 9 -13.06 -6.94 -12.17
C ASN A 9 -13.71 -5.59 -11.80
N GLY A 10 -13.10 -4.47 -12.18
CA GLY A 10 -13.59 -3.12 -11.89
C GLY A 10 -13.20 -2.59 -10.51
N LYS A 11 -12.33 -3.28 -9.77
CA LYS A 11 -11.79 -2.83 -8.49
C LYS A 11 -10.27 -2.68 -8.57
N LEU A 12 -9.74 -1.66 -7.90
CA LEU A 12 -8.31 -1.44 -7.82
C LEU A 12 -7.66 -2.54 -6.95
N GLY A 13 -6.63 -3.18 -7.49
CA GLY A 13 -5.72 -4.07 -6.78
C GLY A 13 -4.28 -3.61 -6.92
N MET A 14 -3.44 -4.06 -6.01
CA MET A 14 -2.00 -3.78 -6.02
C MET A 14 -1.21 -5.06 -5.67
N THR A 15 -0.09 -5.28 -6.33
CA THR A 15 0.98 -6.16 -5.82
C THR A 15 2.16 -5.28 -5.46
N HIS A 16 2.60 -5.37 -4.20
CA HIS A 16 3.82 -4.71 -3.75
C HIS A 16 4.98 -5.69 -3.73
N TYR A 17 6.01 -5.45 -4.54
CA TYR A 17 7.24 -6.22 -4.56
C TYR A 17 8.20 -5.60 -3.54
N CYS A 18 8.19 -6.17 -2.34
CA CYS A 18 8.90 -5.66 -1.17
C CYS A 18 10.41 -5.88 -1.27
N ALA A 19 11.17 -5.16 -0.44
CA ALA A 19 12.61 -5.38 -0.29
C ALA A 19 12.95 -6.70 0.42
N MET A 20 11.96 -7.32 1.07
CA MET A 20 12.06 -8.55 1.84
C MET A 20 11.73 -9.82 1.03
N ASP A 21 11.81 -9.72 -0.30
CA ASP A 21 11.50 -10.80 -1.25
C ASP A 21 10.08 -11.40 -1.15
N ASN A 22 9.16 -10.71 -0.45
CA ASN A 22 7.73 -11.03 -0.42
C ASN A 22 6.90 -10.14 -1.35
N GLN A 23 5.70 -10.63 -1.68
CA GLN A 23 4.80 -10.03 -2.68
C GLN A 23 3.36 -9.96 -2.14
N PRO A 24 3.08 -9.14 -1.11
CA PRO A 24 1.70 -8.93 -0.67
C PRO A 24 0.84 -8.35 -1.80
N HIS A 25 -0.36 -8.93 -1.94
CA HIS A 25 -1.46 -8.40 -2.74
C HIS A 25 -2.39 -7.60 -1.85
N LEU A 26 -2.64 -6.36 -2.23
CA LEU A 26 -3.57 -5.46 -1.57
C LEU A 26 -4.80 -5.25 -2.47
N THR A 27 -5.94 -5.01 -1.83
CA THR A 27 -7.22 -4.72 -2.48
C THR A 27 -7.76 -3.39 -1.97
N LEU A 28 -8.57 -2.73 -2.80
CA LEU A 28 -9.34 -1.55 -2.38
C LEU A 28 -10.22 -1.88 -1.19
N GLU A 29 -10.00 -1.16 -0.09
CA GLU A 29 -10.87 -1.14 1.08
C GLU A 29 -11.90 -0.01 0.94
N ASP A 30 -11.44 1.22 0.74
CA ASP A 30 -12.28 2.40 0.54
C ASP A 30 -11.67 3.38 -0.48
N SER A 31 -12.53 4.23 -1.06
CA SER A 31 -12.10 5.35 -1.90
C SER A 31 -13.11 6.48 -1.88
N THR A 32 -12.59 7.68 -1.66
CA THR A 32 -13.32 8.95 -1.74
C THR A 32 -12.69 9.85 -2.82
N ASP A 33 -13.20 11.08 -2.95
CA ASP A 33 -12.63 12.07 -3.87
C ASP A 33 -11.19 12.49 -3.49
N SER A 34 -10.78 12.30 -2.23
CA SER A 34 -9.47 12.73 -1.71
C SER A 34 -8.66 11.61 -1.06
N GLU A 35 -9.17 10.39 -1.00
CA GLU A 35 -8.53 9.28 -0.27
C GLU A 35 -8.71 7.95 -1.01
N ILE A 36 -7.67 7.11 -0.97
CA ILE A 36 -7.70 5.74 -1.46
C ILE A 36 -6.99 4.86 -0.43
N ASP A 37 -7.69 3.84 0.06
CA ASP A 37 -7.14 2.89 1.02
C ASP A 37 -7.05 1.49 0.42
N LEU A 38 -5.86 0.92 0.50
CA LEU A 38 -5.58 -0.45 0.09
C LEU A 38 -5.14 -1.26 1.30
N VAL A 39 -5.76 -2.42 1.50
CA VAL A 39 -5.49 -3.34 2.61
C VAL A 39 -5.02 -4.69 2.09
N PHE A 40 -4.19 -5.37 2.87
CA PHE A 40 -3.69 -6.71 2.57
C PHE A 40 -4.85 -7.69 2.33
N ALA A 41 -4.83 -8.33 1.17
CA ALA A 41 -5.77 -9.37 0.80
C ALA A 41 -5.15 -10.77 0.97
N ASN A 42 -3.96 -10.99 0.40
CA ASN A 42 -3.23 -12.26 0.48
C ASN A 42 -1.78 -12.10 -0.01
N GLY A 43 -0.99 -13.15 0.12
CA GLY A 43 0.32 -13.28 -0.51
C GLY A 43 0.70 -14.75 -0.61
N THR A 44 1.19 -15.21 -1.76
CA THR A 44 1.51 -16.64 -1.94
C THR A 44 2.89 -17.02 -1.41
N ASN A 45 3.76 -16.05 -1.13
CA ASN A 45 5.14 -16.23 -0.71
C ASN A 45 5.46 -15.59 0.65
N LEU A 46 4.46 -15.48 1.54
CA LEU A 46 4.64 -15.00 2.91
C LEU A 46 3.65 -15.65 3.88
N ASP A 47 4.02 -15.73 5.15
CA ASP A 47 3.19 -16.12 6.29
C ASP A 47 2.80 -14.86 7.10
N PRO A 48 1.56 -14.37 6.99
CA PRO A 48 1.10 -13.14 7.66
C PRO A 48 1.28 -13.13 9.19
N LYS A 49 1.44 -14.31 9.80
CA LYS A 49 1.60 -14.44 11.26
C LYS A 49 3.06 -14.35 11.71
N LYS A 50 4.01 -14.30 10.78
CA LYS A 50 5.45 -14.37 11.09
C LYS A 50 6.26 -13.35 10.31
N ASP A 51 6.07 -13.29 9.00
CA ASP A 51 6.93 -12.52 8.12
C ASP A 51 6.66 -11.02 8.25
N HIS A 52 7.67 -10.21 7.91
CA HIS A 52 7.53 -8.76 7.79
C HIS A 52 7.10 -8.40 6.37
N TYR A 53 5.96 -7.73 6.20
CA TYR A 53 5.43 -7.35 4.89
C TYR A 53 4.64 -6.05 4.96
N MET A 54 4.42 -5.41 3.80
CA MET A 54 3.52 -4.25 3.71
C MET A 54 2.08 -4.73 3.77
N HIS A 55 1.35 -4.28 4.79
CA HIS A 55 -0.03 -4.65 5.03
C HIS A 55 -0.98 -3.64 4.38
N ASP A 56 -0.77 -2.35 4.64
CA ASP A 56 -1.69 -1.29 4.21
C ASP A 56 -0.94 -0.19 3.47
N VAL A 57 -1.68 0.51 2.61
CA VAL A 57 -1.26 1.81 2.10
C VAL A 57 -2.47 2.72 1.90
N SER A 58 -2.40 3.92 2.46
CA SER A 58 -3.34 5.00 2.21
C SER A 58 -2.72 6.05 1.29
N PHE A 59 -3.56 6.70 0.50
CA PHE A 59 -3.20 7.85 -0.32
C PHE A 59 -4.15 8.99 0.00
N GLU A 60 -3.63 10.09 0.55
CA GLU A 60 -4.41 11.29 0.81
C GLU A 60 -4.01 12.42 -0.15
N PHE A 61 -4.92 12.76 -1.06
CA PHE A 61 -4.75 13.84 -2.03
C PHE A 61 -5.12 15.19 -1.39
N LYS A 62 -4.09 15.90 -0.91
CA LYS A 62 -4.25 17.18 -0.21
C LYS A 62 -4.72 18.29 -1.13
N ASP A 63 -4.15 18.36 -2.34
CA ASP A 63 -4.50 19.32 -3.37
C ASP A 63 -4.05 18.82 -4.76
N GLY A 64 -4.24 19.64 -5.81
CA GLY A 64 -3.89 19.26 -7.19
C GLY A 64 -2.40 19.06 -7.47
N ASN A 65 -1.52 19.32 -6.49
CA ASN A 65 -0.07 19.27 -6.62
C ASN A 65 0.61 18.51 -5.47
N SER A 66 -0.10 18.09 -4.43
CA SER A 66 0.48 17.40 -3.28
C SER A 66 -0.40 16.26 -2.79
N PHE A 67 0.26 15.20 -2.32
CA PHE A 67 -0.41 14.07 -1.70
C PHE A 67 0.50 13.42 -0.67
N VAL A 68 -0.10 12.70 0.26
CA VAL A 68 0.59 11.92 1.30
C VAL A 68 0.31 10.44 1.05
N GLN A 69 1.32 9.62 1.29
CA GLN A 69 1.14 8.16 1.40
C GLN A 69 1.51 7.73 2.81
N GLU A 70 0.72 6.86 3.43
CA GLU A 70 1.12 6.15 4.64
C GLU A 70 1.16 4.67 4.36
N TRP A 71 2.31 4.05 4.63
CA TRP A 71 2.53 2.63 4.44
C TRP A 71 2.64 1.96 5.81
N THR A 72 1.77 0.99 6.09
CA THR A 72 1.78 0.25 7.34
C THR A 72 2.34 -1.14 7.10
N SER A 73 3.36 -1.49 7.88
CA SER A 73 3.99 -2.79 7.84
C SER A 73 3.60 -3.64 9.03
N TYR A 74 3.51 -4.95 8.80
CA TYR A 74 3.17 -5.92 9.84
C TYR A 74 4.30 -6.92 9.96
N GLU A 75 4.60 -7.32 11.20
CA GLU A 75 5.51 -8.41 11.53
C GLU A 75 4.90 -9.24 12.67
N ASN A 76 5.06 -10.56 12.65
CA ASN A 76 4.53 -11.44 13.70
C ASN A 76 3.01 -11.29 13.93
N GLY A 77 2.25 -10.98 12.86
CA GLY A 77 0.79 -10.82 12.90
C GLY A 77 0.29 -9.56 13.60
N LYS A 78 1.13 -8.55 13.77
CA LYS A 78 0.78 -7.25 14.36
C LYS A 78 1.42 -6.11 13.56
N GLU A 79 0.84 -4.93 13.69
CA GLU A 79 1.45 -3.68 13.20
C GLU A 79 2.84 -3.48 13.81
N ASP A 80 3.79 -3.06 12.98
CA ASP A 80 5.18 -2.82 13.34
C ASP A 80 5.57 -1.36 13.11
N GLU A 81 5.65 -0.94 11.84
CA GLU A 81 6.05 0.42 11.46
C GLU A 81 5.06 1.06 10.48
N VAL A 82 4.79 2.36 10.68
CA VAL A 82 4.10 3.24 9.73
C VAL A 82 5.11 4.21 9.12
N ALA A 83 5.22 4.21 7.80
CA ALA A 83 6.07 5.12 7.04
C ALA A 83 5.23 6.13 6.25
N THR A 84 5.34 7.41 6.63
CA THR A 84 4.63 8.51 5.97
C THR A 84 5.53 9.21 4.94
N PHE A 85 5.04 9.37 3.72
CA PHE A 85 5.73 10.04 2.62
C PHE A 85 4.88 11.17 2.06
N THR A 86 5.41 12.39 2.10
CA THR A 86 4.77 13.55 1.46
C THR A 86 5.39 13.81 0.10
N PHE A 87 4.54 13.83 -0.92
CA PHE A 87 4.93 14.08 -2.29
C PHE A 87 4.39 15.42 -2.79
N SER A 88 5.20 16.11 -3.58
CA SER A 88 4.80 17.30 -4.31
C SER A 88 5.16 17.17 -5.78
N ARG A 89 4.36 17.79 -6.64
CA ARG A 89 4.59 17.83 -8.08
C ARG A 89 5.93 18.49 -8.37
N ALA A 90 6.81 17.78 -9.07
CA ALA A 90 8.08 18.33 -9.52
C ALA A 90 7.85 19.56 -10.42
N GLN A 91 8.58 20.64 -10.14
CA GLN A 91 8.65 21.84 -10.97
C GLN A 91 9.62 21.56 -12.13
N LYS A 92 9.33 22.10 -13.32
CA LYS A 92 10.20 21.98 -14.50
C LYS A 92 11.36 22.96 -14.44
#